data_AF-A0AAQ4E654-F1
#
_entry.id   AF-A0AAQ4E654-F1
#
_cell.length_a   1.000
_cell.length_b   1.000
_cell.length_c   1.000
_cell.angle_alpha   90.00
_cell.angle_beta   90.00
_cell.angle_gamma   90.00
#
_symmetry.space_group_name_H-M   'P 1'
#
loop_
_entity.id
_entity.type
_entity.pdbx_description
1 polymer ?
#
loop_
_entity_poly.entity_id
_entity_poly.type
_entity_poly.pdbx_seq_one_letter_code
_entity_poly.pdbx_strand_id
1 'polypeptide(L)'
;MQITLQFRPETHDAVLLYSGESPELQGDYFAILLAKGFVEFRFDCGMGPGTLRSDQPVLLNAWNTLTVYRDRWDAWMQLNSGHQVQGRSK
;
A
#
# COMPACT_ATOMS: atom_id res chain seq x y z
N MET A 1 9.10 -9.46 -3.18
CA MET A 1 9.01 -8.15 -3.86
C MET A 1 9.18 -7.05 -2.83
N GLN A 2 9.89 -5.97 -3.17
CA GLN A 2 9.99 -4.79 -2.33
C GLN A 2 9.78 -3.54 -3.18
N ILE A 3 8.96 -2.61 -2.69
CA ILE A 3 8.70 -1.31 -3.30
C ILE A 3 9.02 -0.24 -2.25
N THR A 4 9.74 0.80 -2.64
CA THR A 4 9.93 2.00 -1.82
C THR A 4 9.49 3.21 -2.62
N LEU A 5 8.56 3.97 -2.06
CA LEU A 5 7.97 5.14 -2.69
C LEU A 5 8.20 6.37 -1.81
N GLN A 6 8.64 7.47 -2.41
CA GLN A 6 8.62 8.77 -1.77
C GLN A 6 7.55 9.64 -2.43
N PHE A 7 6.70 10.28 -1.63
CA PHE A 7 5.59 11.07 -2.11
C PHE A 7 5.27 12.24 -1.17
N ARG A 8 4.69 13.31 -1.73
CA ARG A 8 4.29 14.51 -1.00
C ARG A 8 2.81 14.81 -1.30
N PRO A 9 1.87 14.24 -0.52
CA PRO A 9 0.44 14.34 -0.82
C PRO A 9 -0.11 15.71 -0.40
N GLU A 10 -1.01 16.25 -1.22
CA GLU A 10 -1.78 17.47 -0.91
C GLU A 10 -3.24 17.15 -0.50
N THR A 11 -3.67 15.91 -0.73
CA THR A 11 -5.02 15.40 -0.44
C THR A 11 -4.95 14.16 0.46
N HIS A 12 -6.07 13.81 1.09
CA HIS A 12 -6.19 12.60 1.91
C HIS A 12 -6.62 11.34 1.14
N ASP A 13 -6.94 11.49 -0.14
CA ASP A 13 -7.43 10.42 -1.00
C ASP A 13 -6.74 10.53 -2.35
N ALA A 14 -6.08 9.44 -2.77
CA ALA A 14 -5.31 9.38 -4.01
C ALA A 14 -4.96 7.93 -4.39
N VAL A 15 -4.70 7.69 -5.67
CA VAL A 15 -4.02 6.47 -6.13
C VAL A 15 -2.53 6.81 -6.28
N LEU A 16 -1.66 6.11 -5.57
CA LEU A 16 -0.21 6.34 -5.64
C LEU A 16 0.47 5.39 -6.62
N LEU A 17 0.03 4.13 -6.65
CA LEU A 17 0.55 3.10 -7.53
C LEU A 17 -0.56 2.10 -7.84
N TYR A 18 -0.67 1.70 -9.10
CA TYR A 18 -1.49 0.58 -9.51
C TYR A 18 -0.74 -0.29 -10.52
N SER A 19 -0.80 -1.60 -10.33
CA SER A 19 -0.33 -2.58 -11.30
C SER A 19 -1.18 -3.83 -11.19
N GLY A 20 -1.78 -4.26 -12.28
CA GLY A 20 -2.63 -5.45 -12.33
C GLY A 20 -3.01 -5.82 -13.75
N GLU A 21 -3.64 -6.98 -13.90
CA GLU A 21 -4.05 -7.53 -15.19
C GLU A 21 -5.17 -6.72 -15.86
N SER A 22 -6.04 -6.10 -15.07
CA SER A 22 -7.15 -5.26 -15.54
C SER A 22 -7.19 -3.94 -14.75
N PRO A 23 -7.76 -2.86 -15.29
CA PRO A 23 -7.96 -1.62 -14.53
C PRO A 23 -9.04 -1.71 -13.43
N GLU A 24 -9.85 -2.77 -13.38
CA GLU A 24 -10.96 -2.96 -12.45
C GLU A 24 -10.59 -3.70 -11.14
N LEU A 25 -9.30 -3.81 -10.79
CA LEU A 25 -8.82 -4.61 -9.63
C LEU A 25 -9.26 -6.08 -9.70
N GLN A 26 -9.38 -6.62 -10.92
CA GLN A 26 -9.69 -8.03 -11.17
C GLN A 26 -8.43 -8.80 -11.57
N GLY A 27 -8.38 -10.08 -11.18
CA GLY A 27 -7.20 -10.91 -11.38
C GLY A 27 -6.08 -10.56 -10.41
N ASP A 28 -4.84 -10.84 -10.81
CA ASP A 28 -3.67 -10.53 -9.98
C ASP A 28 -3.36 -9.04 -10.06
N TYR A 29 -3.24 -8.40 -8.89
CA TYR A 29 -2.93 -6.98 -8.81
C TYR A 29 -2.19 -6.63 -7.51
N PHE A 30 -1.60 -5.43 -7.53
CA PHE A 30 -1.29 -4.70 -6.32
C PHE A 30 -1.52 -3.20 -6.51
N ALA A 31 -1.96 -2.54 -5.46
CA ALA A 31 -2.29 -1.13 -5.42
C ALA A 31 -1.76 -0.50 -4.14
N ILE A 32 -1.22 0.71 -4.25
CA ILE A 32 -0.91 1.58 -3.13
C ILE A 32 -1.81 2.80 -3.24
N LEU A 33 -2.63 2.99 -2.21
CA LEU A 33 -3.68 4.00 -2.17
C LEU A 33 -3.45 4.89 -0.95
N LEU A 34 -3.90 6.13 -1.05
CA LEU A 34 -4.17 6.97 0.09
C LEU A 34 -5.69 6.99 0.29
N ALA A 35 -6.15 6.61 1.48
CA ALA A 35 -7.57 6.52 1.81
C ALA A 35 -7.83 7.12 3.20
N LYS A 36 -8.53 8.25 3.23
CA LYS A 36 -8.80 9.04 4.44
C LYS A 36 -7.53 9.41 5.21
N GLY A 37 -6.44 9.69 4.49
CA GLY A 37 -5.15 10.11 5.04
C GLY A 37 -4.21 8.98 5.44
N PHE A 38 -4.59 7.72 5.26
CA PHE A 38 -3.74 6.57 5.57
C PHE A 38 -3.38 5.83 4.31
N VAL A 39 -2.19 5.23 4.29
CA VAL A 39 -1.76 4.39 3.19
C VAL A 39 -2.43 3.03 3.28
N GLU A 40 -2.99 2.55 2.17
CA GLU A 40 -3.44 1.18 2.01
C GLU A 40 -2.65 0.47 0.93
N PHE A 41 -2.09 -0.69 1.26
CA PHE A 41 -1.53 -1.64 0.30
C PHE A 41 -2.53 -2.77 0.08
N ARG A 42 -3.10 -2.85 -1.12
CA ARG A 42 -4.05 -3.90 -1.53
C ARG A 42 -3.41 -4.80 -2.57
N PHE A 43 -3.63 -6.10 -2.50
CA PHE A 43 -3.06 -7.04 -3.45
C PHE A 43 -3.89 -8.32 -3.56
N ASP A 44 -3.89 -8.94 -4.74
CA ASP A 44 -4.39 -10.30 -4.97
C ASP A 44 -3.36 -11.03 -5.85
N CYS A 45 -3.11 -12.30 -5.54
CA CYS A 45 -2.11 -13.15 -6.19
C CYS A 45 -2.67 -14.57 -6.38
N GLY A 46 -3.95 -14.67 -6.74
CA GLY A 46 -4.63 -15.92 -7.04
C GLY A 46 -5.17 -16.69 -5.84
N MET A 47 -5.00 -16.20 -4.60
CA MET A 47 -5.61 -16.78 -3.40
C MET A 47 -6.67 -15.88 -2.75
N GLY A 48 -6.82 -14.65 -3.24
CA GLY A 48 -7.81 -13.70 -2.78
C GLY A 48 -7.17 -12.41 -2.24
N PRO A 49 -8.00 -11.37 -2.03
CA PRO A 49 -7.50 -10.04 -1.73
C PRO A 49 -6.95 -9.93 -0.31
N GLY A 50 -5.76 -9.36 -0.19
CA GLY A 50 -5.14 -8.87 1.05
C GLY A 50 -5.16 -7.34 1.12
N THR A 51 -5.25 -6.79 2.33
CA THR A 51 -5.12 -5.34 2.55
C THR A 51 -4.32 -5.08 3.83
N LEU A 52 -3.29 -4.24 3.72
CA LEU A 52 -2.59 -3.64 4.85
C LEU A 52 -2.89 -2.14 4.87
N ARG A 53 -3.00 -1.57 6.06
CA ARG A 53 -3.24 -0.14 6.27
C ARG A 53 -2.22 0.40 7.26
N SER A 54 -1.68 1.59 7.01
CA SER A 54 -0.78 2.25 7.97
C SER A 54 -1.49 2.51 9.29
N ASP A 55 -0.73 2.43 10.37
CA ASP A 55 -1.19 2.76 11.73
C ASP A 55 -1.24 4.28 11.96
N GLN A 56 -0.41 5.03 11.22
CA GLN A 56 -0.36 6.49 11.24
C GLN A 56 -0.82 7.09 9.90
N PRO A 57 -1.39 8.30 9.92
CA PRO A 57 -1.70 9.04 8.70
C PRO A 57 -0.41 9.56 8.04
N VAL A 58 -0.51 9.92 6.76
CA VAL A 58 0.54 10.62 6.04
C VAL A 58 0.65 12.07 6.49
N LEU A 59 1.83 12.67 6.31
CA LEU A 59 2.02 14.11 6.47
C LEU A 59 1.63 14.82 5.18
N LEU A 60 0.58 15.62 5.21
CA LEU A 60 0.23 16.47 4.08
C LEU A 60 1.29 17.55 3.84
N ASN A 61 1.50 17.91 2.58
CA ASN A 61 2.45 18.92 2.14
C ASN A 61 3.90 18.68 2.59
N ALA A 62 4.22 17.46 3.04
CA ALA A 62 5.54 17.03 3.45
C ALA A 62 5.91 15.69 2.79
N TRP A 63 7.21 15.41 2.70
CA TRP A 63 7.69 14.15 2.15
C TRP A 63 7.39 12.99 3.10
N ASN A 64 6.80 11.94 2.55
CA ASN A 64 6.59 10.66 3.20
C ASN A 64 7.38 9.60 2.44
N THR A 65 7.89 8.61 3.15
CA THR A 65 8.52 7.41 2.57
C THR A 65 7.70 6.19 2.97
N LEU A 66 7.23 5.42 1.99
CA LEU A 66 6.55 4.16 2.21
C LEU A 66 7.45 3.03 1.71
N THR A 67 7.69 2.04 2.55
CA THR A 67 8.28 0.76 2.14
C THR A 67 7.24 -0.33 2.27
N VAL A 68 7.05 -1.09 1.20
CA VAL A 68 6.20 -2.29 1.17
C VAL A 68 7.07 -3.47 0.79
N TYR A 69 6.92 -4.55 1.54
CA TYR A 69 7.53 -5.84 1.23
C TYR A 69 6.45 -6.90 1.17
N ARG A 70 6.62 -7.82 0.24
CA ARG A 70 5.77 -9.00 0.09
C ARG A 70 6.63 -10.23 -0.21
N ASP A 71 6.37 -11.31 0.49
CA ASP A 71 6.88 -12.63 0.19
C ASP A 71 5.72 -13.63 0.14
N ARG A 72 5.42 -14.13 -1.06
CA ARG A 72 4.25 -14.97 -1.34
C ARG A 72 2.95 -14.34 -0.81
N TRP A 73 2.36 -14.93 0.22
CA TRP A 73 1.12 -14.49 0.86
C TRP A 73 1.38 -13.51 2.02
N ASP A 74 2.60 -13.42 2.55
CA ASP A 74 2.96 -12.55 3.66
C ASP A 74 3.38 -11.17 3.12
N ALA A 75 2.96 -10.13 3.82
CA ALA A 75 3.31 -8.76 3.47
C ALA A 75 3.53 -7.92 4.72
N TRP A 76 4.32 -6.87 4.57
CA TRP A 76 4.41 -5.81 5.54
C TRP A 76 4.60 -4.46 4.87
N MET A 77 4.20 -3.41 5.58
CA MET A 77 4.41 -2.03 5.16
C MET A 77 4.91 -1.19 6.34
N GLN A 78 5.73 -0.20 6.03
CA GLN A 78 6.20 0.81 6.97
C GLN A 78 6.06 2.19 6.34
N LEU A 79 5.37 3.09 7.05
CA LEU A 79 5.26 4.49 6.67
C LEU A 79 6.22 5.33 7.53
N ASN A 80 7.09 6.08 6.87
CA ASN A 80 8.11 6.91 7.49
C ASN A 80 8.95 6.08 8.49
N SER A 81 9.23 6.62 9.67
CA SER A 81 9.88 5.91 10.77
C SER A 81 8.87 5.24 11.72
N GLY A 82 7.63 5.03 11.25
CA GLY A 82 6.55 4.41 12.01
C GLY A 82 6.70 2.90 12.18
N HIS A 83 5.69 2.28 12.78
CA HIS A 83 5.74 0.85 13.04
C HIS A 83 5.51 0.05 11.75
N GLN A 84 6.12 -1.12 11.69
CA GLN A 84 5.86 -2.06 10.61
C GLN A 84 4.49 -2.73 10.85
N VAL A 85 3.57 -2.54 9.92
CA VAL A 85 2.29 -3.24 9.88
C VAL A 85 2.46 -4.50 9.05
N GLN A 86 1.99 -5.64 9.55
CA GLN A 86 2.07 -6.94 8.89
C GLN A 86 0.68 -7.42 8.50
N GLY A 87 0.59 -8.22 7.44
CA GLY A 87 -0.66 -8.80 6.96
C GLY A 87 -0.40 -9.93 5.98
N ARG A 88 -1.47 -10.64 5.63
CA ARG A 88 -1.40 -11.80 4.73
C ARG A 88 -2.59 -11.80 3.78
N SER A 89 -2.43 -12.28 2.55
CA SER A 89 -3.58 -12.64 1.71
C SER A 89 -4.24 -13.92 2.24
N LYS A 90 -5.55 -14.07 2.03
CA LYS A 90 -6.25 -15.32 2.36
C LYS A 90 -5.84 -16.46 1.43
#